data_AF-A0A7J0CQ69-F1
#
_entry.id   AF-A0A7J0CQ69-F1
#
_cell.length_a   1.000
_cell.length_b   1.000
_cell.length_c   1.000
_cell.angle_alpha   90.00
_cell.angle_beta   90.00
_cell.angle_gamma   90.00
#
_symmetry.space_group_name_H-M   'P 1'
#
loop_
_entity.id
_entity.type
_entity.pdbx_description
1 polymer ?
#
loop_
_entity_poly.entity_id
_entity_poly.type
_entity_poly.pdbx_seq_one_letter_code
_entity_poly.pdbx_strand_id
1 'polypeptide(L)'
;MRSMTDTARNRTDTTGTLDEALERIHLSGPERDGWLSNHAPMAVEALVRRGQARTAHRWLDNYRDRLEDMPASTAPVTGQNWPEALGDLSRVADWTLFFERETADHPWPTVLAEWWPRLLPGIAGGATHGVIRVGHSVHTLLEGEETAPRVRELAHALGYWAARYQPLPTLERLAPAPDAAAALDRVPRIADQDGGMLERLDRLTGFPDWPGQAPRDRRRPAPHSGSSYGPRPTVTRPMATAHRSCWSTRRPRPTRCCAPCPHSPTPCGCRASTRPGRRAPR
;
A
#
# COMPACT_ATOMS: atom_id res chain seq x y z
N MET A 1 10.75 -36.41 -25.97
CA MET A 1 11.49 -35.41 -25.17
C MET A 1 10.45 -34.47 -24.57
N ARG A 2 10.21 -34.54 -23.24
CA ARG A 2 9.09 -33.87 -22.58
C ARG A 2 9.27 -32.35 -22.55
N SER A 3 8.22 -31.64 -22.93
CA SER A 3 8.08 -30.19 -22.82
C SER A 3 8.12 -29.78 -21.34
N MET A 4 9.10 -28.94 -20.98
CA MET A 4 9.26 -28.31 -19.66
C MET A 4 9.18 -26.80 -19.82
N THR A 5 8.05 -26.27 -20.28
CA THR A 5 7.74 -24.83 -20.16
C THR A 5 6.23 -24.62 -20.13
N ASP A 6 5.57 -25.06 -19.06
CA ASP A 6 4.21 -24.60 -18.72
C ASP A 6 4.04 -24.59 -17.19
N THR A 7 4.73 -23.68 -16.49
CA THR A 7 4.59 -23.55 -15.02
C THR A 7 4.63 -22.09 -14.55
N ALA A 8 4.04 -21.20 -15.35
CA ALA A 8 3.63 -19.88 -14.88
C ALA A 8 2.31 -19.49 -15.54
N ARG A 9 1.35 -20.41 -15.58
CA ARG A 9 -0.03 -20.06 -15.92
C ARG A 9 -0.63 -19.31 -14.75
N ASN A 10 -0.98 -18.07 -15.05
CA ASN A 10 -1.73 -17.11 -14.27
C ASN A 10 -2.72 -17.81 -13.30
N ARG A 11 -2.49 -17.69 -11.99
CA ARG A 11 -3.38 -18.22 -10.96
C ARG A 11 -4.47 -17.19 -10.66
N THR A 12 -5.29 -16.95 -11.67
CA THR A 12 -6.53 -16.21 -11.51
C THR A 12 -7.40 -16.97 -10.50
N ASP A 13 -8.04 -16.27 -9.57
CA ASP A 13 -9.02 -16.89 -8.70
C ASP A 13 -10.28 -17.21 -9.49
N THR A 14 -10.35 -18.44 -10.01
CA THR A 14 -11.53 -18.95 -10.72
C THR A 14 -12.59 -19.51 -9.79
N THR A 15 -12.38 -19.44 -8.47
CA THR A 15 -13.28 -20.04 -7.47
C THR A 15 -14.25 -19.03 -6.86
N GLY A 16 -14.03 -17.72 -7.06
CA GLY A 16 -14.80 -16.65 -6.41
C GLY A 16 -14.46 -16.44 -4.93
N THR A 17 -13.53 -17.22 -4.36
CA THR A 17 -13.17 -17.17 -2.94
C THR A 17 -12.70 -15.78 -2.49
N LEU A 18 -11.89 -15.11 -3.30
CA LEU A 18 -11.40 -13.76 -3.01
C LEU A 18 -12.56 -12.78 -2.95
N ASP A 19 -13.47 -12.86 -3.91
CA ASP A 19 -14.61 -11.96 -4.04
C ASP A 19 -15.55 -12.12 -2.83
N GLU A 20 -15.90 -13.35 -2.46
CA GLU A 20 -16.68 -13.66 -1.26
C GLU A 20 -15.97 -13.20 0.03
N ALA A 21 -14.65 -13.33 0.10
CA ALA A 21 -13.86 -12.87 1.25
C ALA A 21 -13.85 -11.34 1.34
N LEU A 22 -13.70 -10.64 0.22
CA LEU A 22 -13.72 -9.18 0.15
C LEU A 22 -15.09 -8.64 0.59
N GLU A 23 -16.18 -9.21 0.11
CA GLU A 23 -17.54 -8.82 0.52
C GLU A 23 -17.74 -8.89 2.04
N ARG A 24 -17.23 -9.97 2.67
CA ARG A 24 -17.26 -10.11 4.13
C ARG A 24 -16.40 -9.06 4.84
N ILE A 25 -15.24 -8.72 4.28
CA ILE A 25 -14.30 -7.76 4.85
C ILE A 25 -14.81 -6.33 4.72
N HIS A 26 -15.56 -6.00 3.67
CA HIS A 26 -16.12 -4.67 3.43
C HIS A 26 -17.15 -4.23 4.47
N LEU A 27 -17.65 -5.17 5.28
CA LEU A 27 -18.48 -4.86 6.45
C LEU A 27 -17.69 -4.24 7.61
N SER A 28 -16.37 -4.38 7.58
CA SER A 28 -15.47 -3.94 8.64
C SER A 28 -14.73 -2.65 8.28
N GLY A 29 -14.42 -1.87 9.31
CA GLY A 29 -13.57 -0.70 9.22
C GLY A 29 -12.12 -1.05 8.81
N PRO A 30 -11.34 -0.05 8.40
CA PRO A 30 -9.96 -0.25 8.01
C PRO A 30 -9.01 -0.35 9.20
N GLU A 31 -9.49 -0.21 10.43
CA GLU A 31 -8.67 -0.22 11.64
C GLU A 31 -9.38 -0.90 12.81
N ARG A 32 -8.59 -1.26 13.82
CA ARG A 32 -9.00 -1.69 15.14
C ARG A 32 -8.32 -0.83 16.19
N ASP A 33 -8.99 -0.58 17.31
CA ASP A 33 -8.51 0.23 18.42
C ASP A 33 -8.06 1.64 17.96
N GLY A 34 -8.55 2.13 16.82
CA GLY A 34 -8.21 3.45 16.27
C GLY A 34 -6.80 3.64 15.71
N TRP A 35 -5.98 2.57 15.62
CA TRP A 35 -4.63 2.66 15.02
C TRP A 35 -4.11 1.36 14.39
N LEU A 36 -4.70 0.20 14.69
CA LEU A 36 -4.24 -1.09 14.15
C LEU A 36 -4.91 -1.35 12.80
N SER A 37 -4.20 -1.15 11.70
CA SER A 37 -4.75 -1.39 10.37
C SER A 37 -5.32 -2.80 10.23
N ASN A 38 -6.49 -2.90 9.62
CA ASN A 38 -7.13 -4.15 9.25
C ASN A 38 -6.35 -4.77 8.09
N HIS A 39 -5.67 -5.89 8.36
CA HIS A 39 -4.84 -6.58 7.38
C HIS A 39 -5.60 -7.61 6.55
N ALA A 40 -6.86 -7.88 6.87
CA ALA A 40 -7.64 -8.92 6.23
C ALA A 40 -7.59 -8.87 4.70
N PRO A 41 -7.88 -7.75 4.00
CA PRO A 41 -7.96 -7.77 2.54
C PRO A 41 -6.61 -8.10 1.88
N MET A 42 -5.52 -7.57 2.42
CA MET A 42 -4.15 -7.86 1.94
C MET A 42 -3.75 -9.32 2.22
N ALA A 43 -4.17 -9.86 3.37
CA ALA A 43 -3.87 -11.24 3.75
C ALA A 43 -4.66 -12.26 2.91
N VAL A 44 -5.97 -12.06 2.66
CA VAL A 44 -6.73 -12.97 1.80
C VAL A 44 -6.30 -12.88 0.34
N GLU A 45 -5.98 -11.70 -0.19
CA GLU A 45 -5.35 -11.57 -1.51
C GLU A 45 -4.07 -12.42 -1.57
N ALA A 46 -3.17 -12.25 -0.60
CA ALA A 46 -1.90 -12.96 -0.59
C ALA A 46 -2.09 -14.48 -0.48
N LEU A 47 -3.05 -14.95 0.33
CA LEU A 47 -3.39 -16.37 0.44
C LEU A 47 -3.89 -16.91 -0.90
N VAL A 48 -4.87 -16.25 -1.52
CA VAL A 48 -5.47 -16.68 -2.80
C VAL A 48 -4.41 -16.73 -3.90
N ARG A 49 -3.62 -15.66 -4.06
CA ARG A 49 -2.55 -15.57 -5.07
C ARG A 49 -1.47 -16.62 -4.87
N ARG A 50 -1.21 -17.05 -3.62
CA ARG A 50 -0.28 -18.14 -3.30
C ARG A 50 -0.94 -19.53 -3.29
N GLY A 51 -2.22 -19.61 -3.63
CA GLY A 51 -2.94 -20.87 -3.78
C GLY A 51 -3.54 -21.49 -2.58
N GLN A 52 -3.71 -20.67 -1.57
CA GLN A 52 -4.31 -21.03 -0.31
C GLN A 52 -5.77 -20.53 -0.26
N ALA A 53 -6.43 -20.37 -1.42
CA ALA A 53 -7.84 -19.94 -1.52
C ALA A 53 -8.74 -20.77 -0.58
N ARG A 54 -8.60 -22.11 -0.58
CA ARG A 54 -9.33 -23.03 0.32
C ARG A 54 -9.17 -22.74 1.81
N THR A 55 -8.19 -21.93 2.22
CA THR A 55 -7.95 -21.56 3.62
C THR A 55 -8.40 -20.13 3.94
N ALA A 56 -8.74 -19.31 2.94
CA ALA A 56 -9.04 -17.89 3.09
C ALA A 56 -10.17 -17.62 4.08
N HIS A 57 -11.33 -18.25 3.89
CA HIS A 57 -12.48 -18.06 4.79
C HIS A 57 -12.20 -18.53 6.22
N ARG A 58 -11.56 -19.69 6.40
CA ARG A 58 -11.17 -20.18 7.73
C ARG A 58 -10.17 -19.24 8.42
N TRP A 59 -9.23 -18.69 7.65
CA TRP A 59 -8.30 -17.69 8.17
C TRP A 59 -9.05 -16.41 8.60
N LEU A 60 -10.00 -15.96 7.77
CA LEU A 60 -10.84 -14.79 8.06
C LEU A 60 -11.73 -15.01 9.29
N ASP A 61 -12.29 -16.20 9.48
CA ASP A 61 -13.05 -16.57 10.68
C ASP A 61 -12.21 -16.41 11.95
N ASN A 62 -10.96 -16.87 11.93
CA ASN A 62 -10.01 -16.71 13.03
C ASN A 62 -9.50 -15.26 13.20
N TYR A 63 -9.63 -14.44 12.17
CA TYR A 63 -9.23 -13.02 12.22
C TYR A 63 -10.38 -12.12 12.70
N ARG A 64 -11.62 -12.63 12.78
CA ARG A 64 -12.83 -11.86 13.10
C ARG A 64 -12.69 -10.99 14.34
N ASP A 65 -12.10 -11.51 15.42
CA ASP A 65 -11.97 -10.75 16.66
C ASP A 65 -11.10 -9.49 16.49
N ARG A 66 -10.26 -9.42 15.45
CA ARG A 66 -9.43 -8.25 15.10
C ARG A 66 -10.12 -7.26 14.18
N LEU A 67 -11.38 -7.49 13.82
CA LEU A 67 -12.17 -6.60 12.99
C LEU A 67 -13.09 -5.75 13.86
N GLU A 68 -13.23 -4.49 13.47
CA GLU A 68 -14.27 -3.60 13.98
C GLU A 68 -15.23 -3.28 12.84
N ASP A 69 -16.47 -2.94 13.18
CA ASP A 69 -17.49 -2.59 12.20
C ASP A 69 -17.07 -1.33 11.42
N MET A 70 -17.52 -1.22 10.18
CA MET A 70 -17.36 0.02 9.42
C MET A 70 -18.09 1.15 10.16
N PRO A 71 -17.44 2.30 10.44
CA PRO A 71 -18.12 3.43 11.05
C PRO A 71 -19.24 3.96 10.15
N ALA A 72 -20.21 4.65 10.75
CA ALA A 72 -21.25 5.31 9.99
C ALA A 72 -20.69 6.49 9.17
N SER A 73 -21.24 6.70 7.98
CA SER A 73 -21.04 7.93 7.21
C SER A 73 -21.67 9.11 7.95
N THR A 74 -20.97 10.25 7.97
CA THR A 74 -21.40 11.46 8.69
C THR A 74 -21.80 12.57 7.75
N ALA A 75 -21.05 12.77 6.66
CA ALA A 75 -21.31 13.79 5.68
C ALA A 75 -20.62 13.46 4.33
N PRO A 76 -21.31 13.60 3.18
CA PRO A 76 -20.73 13.25 1.90
C PRO A 76 -19.43 14.01 1.58
N VAL A 77 -18.40 13.26 1.15
CA VAL A 77 -17.28 13.81 0.38
C VAL A 77 -17.72 13.94 -1.08
N THR A 78 -17.33 15.05 -1.71
CA THR A 78 -17.72 15.49 -3.05
C THR A 78 -16.51 16.08 -3.76
N GLY A 79 -16.59 16.24 -5.09
CA GLY A 79 -15.54 16.88 -5.89
C GLY A 79 -15.22 18.33 -5.49
N GLN A 80 -16.06 19.00 -4.70
CA GLN A 80 -15.83 20.37 -4.24
C GLN A 80 -15.25 20.46 -2.83
N ASN A 81 -15.57 19.52 -1.94
CA ASN A 81 -15.21 19.57 -0.51
C ASN A 81 -14.20 18.50 -0.07
N TRP A 82 -13.64 17.76 -1.03
CA TRP A 82 -12.67 16.71 -0.72
C TRP A 82 -11.38 17.23 -0.07
N PRO A 83 -10.83 18.41 -0.40
CA PRO A 83 -9.59 18.87 0.24
C PRO A 83 -9.75 19.02 1.74
N GLU A 84 -10.92 19.48 2.21
CA GLU A 84 -11.21 19.70 3.62
C GLU A 84 -11.45 18.41 4.40
N ALA A 85 -11.74 17.30 3.71
CA ALA A 85 -11.98 16.00 4.34
C ALA A 85 -10.71 15.14 4.49
N LEU A 86 -9.58 15.55 3.91
CA LEU A 86 -8.34 14.77 3.96
C LEU A 86 -7.77 14.69 5.38
N GLY A 87 -7.27 13.51 5.73
CA GLY A 87 -6.57 13.28 7.00
C GLY A 87 -7.49 13.18 8.22
N ASP A 88 -8.81 13.18 8.02
CA ASP A 88 -9.79 12.94 9.07
C ASP A 88 -10.28 11.48 9.04
N LEU A 89 -9.78 10.68 9.99
CA LEU A 89 -10.16 9.26 10.11
C LEU A 89 -11.67 9.09 10.35
N SER A 90 -12.33 10.03 11.04
CA SER A 90 -13.76 9.94 11.30
C SER A 90 -14.60 9.95 10.02
N ARG A 91 -14.02 10.44 8.91
CA ARG A 91 -14.63 10.54 7.58
C ARG A 91 -14.36 9.31 6.71
N VAL A 92 -13.78 8.23 7.25
CA VAL A 92 -13.34 7.09 6.42
C VAL A 92 -14.49 6.38 5.69
N ALA A 93 -15.68 6.33 6.28
CA ALA A 93 -16.87 5.82 5.62
C ALA A 93 -17.33 6.77 4.50
N ASP A 94 -17.26 8.08 4.71
CA ASP A 94 -17.61 9.09 3.71
C ASP A 94 -16.67 9.03 2.49
N TRP A 95 -15.37 8.86 2.75
CA TRP A 95 -14.34 8.64 1.73
C TRP A 95 -14.55 7.33 0.96
N THR A 96 -14.87 6.24 1.66
CA THR A 96 -15.17 4.95 1.02
C THR A 96 -16.34 5.07 0.06
N LEU A 97 -17.46 5.66 0.51
CA LEU A 97 -18.64 5.89 -0.32
C LEU A 97 -18.35 6.82 -1.50
N PHE A 98 -17.48 7.82 -1.32
CA PHE A 98 -17.04 8.68 -2.41
C PHE A 98 -16.31 7.88 -3.49
N PHE A 99 -15.31 7.07 -3.13
CA PHE A 99 -14.59 6.26 -4.13
C PHE A 99 -15.43 5.13 -4.72
N GLU A 100 -16.41 4.58 -4.00
CA GLU A 100 -17.37 3.63 -4.57
C GLU A 100 -18.19 4.29 -5.68
N ARG A 101 -18.65 5.54 -5.50
CA ARG A 101 -19.31 6.30 -6.56
C ARG A 101 -18.39 6.58 -7.74
N GLU A 102 -17.18 7.09 -7.48
CA GLU A 102 -16.21 7.41 -8.54
C GLU A 102 -15.87 6.18 -9.39
N THR A 103 -15.69 5.02 -8.76
CA THR A 103 -15.36 3.77 -9.46
C THR A 103 -16.56 3.06 -10.09
N ALA A 104 -17.79 3.43 -9.72
CA ALA A 104 -18.99 3.04 -10.43
C ALA A 104 -19.22 3.88 -11.69
N ASP A 105 -18.91 5.17 -11.63
CA ASP A 105 -19.12 6.13 -12.72
C ASP A 105 -17.96 6.14 -13.74
N HIS A 106 -16.75 5.76 -13.31
CA HIS A 106 -15.54 5.80 -14.11
C HIS A 106 -14.70 4.52 -13.98
N PRO A 107 -13.98 4.10 -15.04
CA PRO A 107 -13.05 2.98 -14.96
C PRO A 107 -12.02 3.19 -13.84
N TRP A 108 -11.78 2.15 -13.04
CA TRP A 108 -10.87 2.22 -11.90
C TRP A 108 -9.45 2.76 -12.22
N PRO A 109 -8.83 2.52 -13.42
CA PRO A 109 -7.52 3.08 -13.72
C PRO A 109 -7.57 4.61 -13.84
N THR A 110 -8.68 5.16 -14.31
CA THR A 110 -8.91 6.61 -14.42
C THR A 110 -9.00 7.23 -13.03
N VAL A 111 -9.82 6.64 -12.14
CA VAL A 111 -9.96 7.11 -10.76
C VAL A 111 -8.62 7.04 -10.04
N LEU A 112 -7.90 5.92 -10.15
CA LEU A 112 -6.58 5.78 -9.55
C LEU A 112 -5.61 6.84 -10.08
N ALA A 113 -5.51 7.00 -11.41
CA ALA A 113 -4.62 7.96 -12.07
C ALA A 113 -4.87 9.41 -11.62
N GLU A 114 -6.11 9.74 -11.34
CA GLU A 114 -6.52 11.05 -10.85
C GLU A 114 -6.15 11.29 -9.38
N TRP A 115 -6.31 10.27 -8.54
CA TRP A 115 -6.23 10.40 -7.09
C TRP A 115 -4.85 10.09 -6.50
N TRP A 116 -4.09 9.16 -7.07
CA TRP A 116 -2.77 8.83 -6.53
C TRP A 116 -1.83 10.04 -6.38
N PRO A 117 -1.77 11.03 -7.30
CA PRO A 117 -0.90 12.20 -7.13
C PRO A 117 -1.41 13.14 -6.03
N ARG A 118 -2.72 13.16 -5.78
CA ARG A 118 -3.34 13.99 -4.71
C ARG A 118 -3.07 13.40 -3.33
N LEU A 119 -3.05 12.07 -3.22
CA LEU A 119 -2.84 11.36 -1.96
C LEU A 119 -1.35 11.12 -1.65
N LEU A 120 -0.49 11.12 -2.67
CA LEU A 120 0.95 10.89 -2.54
C LEU A 120 1.66 11.78 -1.49
N PRO A 121 1.35 13.09 -1.37
CA PRO A 121 1.99 13.91 -0.34
C PRO A 121 1.74 13.40 1.08
N GLY A 122 0.61 12.73 1.32
CA GLY A 122 0.23 12.17 2.62
C GLY A 122 0.44 10.66 2.76
N ILE A 123 1.29 10.05 1.92
CA ILE A 123 1.52 8.61 1.85
C ILE A 123 1.93 7.94 3.17
N ALA A 124 2.59 8.69 4.06
CA ALA A 124 3.07 8.15 5.33
C ALA A 124 1.95 7.88 6.35
N GLY A 125 0.79 8.51 6.15
CA GLY A 125 -0.41 8.35 6.95
C GLY A 125 -0.81 6.88 7.17
N GLY A 126 -1.23 6.55 8.40
CA GLY A 126 -1.58 5.16 8.75
C GLY A 126 -0.41 4.18 8.58
N ALA A 127 0.83 4.65 8.75
CA ALA A 127 2.04 3.86 8.50
C ALA A 127 2.06 3.23 7.11
N THR A 128 1.64 3.99 6.09
CA THR A 128 1.58 3.58 4.67
C THR A 128 0.55 2.48 4.34
N HIS A 129 -0.27 2.03 5.29
CA HIS A 129 -1.20 0.92 5.04
C HIS A 129 -2.25 1.24 3.98
N GLY A 130 -2.66 2.50 3.83
CA GLY A 130 -3.55 2.92 2.74
C GLY A 130 -2.97 2.60 1.35
N VAL A 131 -1.76 3.08 1.06
CA VAL A 131 -1.10 2.83 -0.25
C VAL A 131 -0.71 1.36 -0.43
N ILE A 132 -0.33 0.65 0.64
CA ILE A 132 -0.06 -0.79 0.58
C ILE A 132 -1.34 -1.53 0.17
N ARG A 133 -2.47 -1.22 0.82
CA ARG A 133 -3.78 -1.81 0.50
C ARG A 133 -4.16 -1.52 -0.95
N VAL A 134 -3.98 -0.29 -1.44
CA VAL A 134 -4.18 0.08 -2.85
C VAL A 134 -3.32 -0.78 -3.78
N GLY A 135 -2.04 -0.98 -3.43
CA GLY A 135 -1.15 -1.84 -4.21
C GLY A 135 -1.66 -3.28 -4.33
N HIS A 136 -2.17 -3.86 -3.25
CA HIS A 136 -2.79 -5.19 -3.27
C HIS A 136 -4.07 -5.22 -4.14
N SER A 137 -4.92 -4.19 -4.05
CA SER A 137 -6.13 -4.07 -4.89
C SER A 137 -5.78 -3.95 -6.37
N VAL A 138 -4.82 -3.09 -6.73
CA VAL A 138 -4.36 -2.89 -8.11
C VAL A 138 -3.73 -4.15 -8.67
N HIS A 139 -2.92 -4.87 -7.90
CA HIS A 139 -2.38 -6.18 -8.33
C HIS A 139 -3.51 -7.17 -8.65
N THR A 140 -4.53 -7.22 -7.80
CA THR A 140 -5.71 -8.08 -8.00
C THR A 140 -6.45 -7.73 -9.30
N LEU A 141 -6.65 -6.44 -9.58
CA LEU A 141 -7.34 -5.95 -10.77
C LEU A 141 -6.53 -6.10 -12.06
N LEU A 142 -5.19 -6.08 -11.99
CA LEU A 142 -4.32 -6.26 -13.15
C LEU A 142 -4.15 -7.73 -13.55
N GLU A 143 -4.07 -8.64 -12.58
CA GLU A 143 -3.78 -10.07 -12.83
C GLU A 143 -5.04 -10.92 -12.97
N GLY A 144 -6.20 -10.41 -12.55
CA GLY A 144 -7.46 -11.14 -12.57
C GLY A 144 -8.62 -10.36 -13.17
N GLU A 145 -9.79 -10.98 -13.08
CA GLU A 145 -11.04 -10.36 -13.54
C GLU A 145 -11.39 -9.11 -12.72
N GLU A 146 -11.90 -8.11 -13.42
CA GLU A 146 -12.47 -6.88 -12.86
C GLU A 146 -13.90 -7.16 -12.38
N THR A 147 -14.01 -7.66 -11.15
CA THR A 147 -15.30 -7.95 -10.51
C THR A 147 -15.69 -6.83 -9.54
N ALA A 148 -16.98 -6.70 -9.25
CA ALA A 148 -17.50 -5.64 -8.38
C ALA A 148 -16.83 -5.64 -6.98
N PRO A 149 -16.62 -6.78 -6.28
CA PRO A 149 -15.91 -6.79 -5.00
C PRO A 149 -14.45 -6.31 -5.10
N ARG A 150 -13.76 -6.56 -6.21
CA ARG A 150 -12.36 -6.15 -6.39
C ARG A 150 -12.22 -4.66 -6.67
N VAL A 151 -13.13 -4.11 -7.48
CA VAL A 151 -13.21 -2.65 -7.71
C VAL A 151 -13.60 -1.95 -6.41
N ARG A 152 -14.58 -2.49 -5.66
CA ARG A 152 -14.96 -1.98 -4.34
C ARG A 152 -13.80 -2.01 -3.35
N GLU A 153 -12.97 -3.04 -3.36
CA GLU A 153 -11.78 -3.09 -2.51
C GLU A 153 -10.79 -1.96 -2.82
N LEU A 154 -10.64 -1.57 -4.10
CA LEU A 154 -9.85 -0.38 -4.43
C LEU A 154 -10.47 0.89 -3.84
N ALA A 155 -11.79 1.03 -3.88
CA ALA A 155 -12.48 2.17 -3.29
C ALA A 155 -12.27 2.26 -1.76
N HIS A 156 -12.38 1.13 -1.04
CA HIS A 156 -12.06 1.06 0.38
C HIS A 156 -10.59 1.40 0.66
N ALA A 157 -9.66 0.95 -0.19
CA ALA A 157 -8.24 1.22 -0.04
C ALA A 157 -7.89 2.70 -0.25
N LEU A 158 -8.43 3.32 -1.30
CA LEU A 158 -8.30 4.76 -1.56
C LEU A 158 -8.95 5.59 -0.44
N GLY A 159 -10.13 5.17 0.03
CA GLY A 159 -10.83 5.85 1.11
C GLY A 159 -10.04 5.83 2.42
N TYR A 160 -9.39 4.70 2.73
CA TYR A 160 -8.50 4.61 3.88
C TYR A 160 -7.26 5.51 3.73
N TRP A 161 -6.64 5.53 2.55
CA TRP A 161 -5.50 6.42 2.29
C TRP A 161 -5.89 7.89 2.43
N ALA A 162 -7.04 8.31 1.90
CA ALA A 162 -7.54 9.68 2.03
C ALA A 162 -7.85 10.06 3.49
N ALA A 163 -8.49 9.16 4.26
CA ALA A 163 -8.83 9.40 5.67
C ALA A 163 -7.60 9.45 6.59
N ARG A 164 -6.53 8.71 6.27
CA ARG A 164 -5.27 8.76 7.02
C ARG A 164 -4.24 9.72 6.47
N TYR A 165 -4.53 10.39 5.35
CA TYR A 165 -3.62 11.32 4.68
C TYR A 165 -2.93 12.25 5.68
N GLN A 166 -1.61 12.17 5.75
CA GLN A 166 -0.81 13.04 6.62
C GLN A 166 0.39 13.54 5.84
N PRO A 167 0.37 14.80 5.36
CA PRO A 167 1.51 15.37 4.66
C PRO A 167 2.66 15.58 5.64
N LEU A 168 3.88 15.41 5.14
CA LEU A 168 5.06 15.78 5.91
C LEU A 168 5.14 17.30 6.05
N PRO A 169 5.79 17.82 7.11
CA PRO A 169 6.03 19.25 7.25
C PRO A 169 6.85 19.79 6.07
N THR A 170 7.02 21.11 6.01
CA THR A 170 7.97 21.69 5.06
C THR A 170 9.38 21.28 5.46
N LEU A 171 10.12 20.65 4.54
CA LEU A 171 11.42 20.04 4.81
C LEU A 171 12.52 20.73 4.00
N GLU A 172 13.66 20.96 4.65
CA GLU A 172 14.89 21.38 3.99
C GLU A 172 15.37 20.28 3.04
N ARG A 173 15.88 20.68 1.88
CA ARG A 173 16.57 19.75 1.00
C ARG A 173 18.04 19.70 1.35
N LEU A 174 18.48 18.56 1.88
CA LEU A 174 19.87 18.32 2.21
C LEU A 174 20.71 18.22 0.94
N ALA A 175 22.01 18.49 1.07
CA ALA A 175 22.94 18.48 -0.06
C ALA A 175 22.92 17.14 -0.84
N PRO A 176 23.12 17.15 -2.17
CA PRO A 176 23.13 15.95 -3.00
C PRO A 176 24.22 14.95 -2.60
N ALA A 177 23.87 13.69 -2.44
CA ALA A 177 24.79 12.61 -2.08
C ALA A 177 25.20 11.78 -3.31
N PRO A 178 26.36 11.10 -3.30
CA PRO A 178 26.82 10.28 -4.42
C PRO A 178 26.10 8.93 -4.55
N ASP A 179 25.50 8.43 -3.46
CA ASP A 179 24.72 7.19 -3.42
C ASP A 179 23.63 7.24 -2.34
N ALA A 180 22.71 6.27 -2.36
CA ALA A 180 21.59 6.20 -1.43
C ALA A 180 22.03 6.05 0.04
N ALA A 181 23.15 5.37 0.30
CA ALA A 181 23.65 5.17 1.66
C ALA A 181 24.21 6.48 2.21
N ALA A 182 25.04 7.17 1.42
CA ALA A 182 25.55 8.50 1.76
C ALA A 182 24.43 9.54 1.90
N ALA A 183 23.33 9.38 1.17
CA ALA A 183 22.15 10.24 1.31
C ALA A 183 21.45 10.00 2.65
N LEU A 184 21.28 8.73 3.04
CA LEU A 184 20.71 8.35 4.33
C LEU A 184 21.58 8.81 5.50
N ASP A 185 22.91 8.70 5.39
CA ASP A 185 23.85 9.14 6.43
C ASP A 185 23.78 10.65 6.70
N ARG A 186 23.31 11.45 5.74
CA ARG A 186 23.10 12.89 5.90
C ARG A 186 21.82 13.26 6.60
N VAL A 187 20.86 12.34 6.70
CA VAL A 187 19.57 12.63 7.34
C VAL A 187 19.81 12.74 8.85
N PRO A 188 19.62 13.92 9.46
CA PRO A 188 19.79 14.06 10.88
C PRO A 188 18.75 13.21 11.61
N ARG A 189 19.17 12.55 12.68
CA ARG A 189 18.22 11.89 13.58
C ARG A 189 17.40 12.97 14.29
N ILE A 190 16.10 12.73 14.45
CA ILE A 190 15.27 13.58 15.33
C ILE A 190 15.84 13.51 16.76
N ALA A 191 15.95 14.66 17.42
CA ALA A 191 16.57 14.75 18.74
C ALA A 191 15.71 14.09 19.83
N ASP A 192 14.40 14.33 19.78
CA ASP A 192 13.42 13.68 20.63
C ASP A 192 12.79 12.48 19.89
N GLN A 193 13.03 11.30 20.45
CA GLN A 193 12.58 10.00 19.95
C GLN A 193 11.38 9.45 20.75
N ASP A 194 10.74 10.23 21.61
CA ASP A 194 9.52 9.79 22.27
C ASP A 194 8.33 9.83 21.31
N GLY A 195 7.23 9.17 21.69
CA GLY A 195 6.00 9.18 20.91
C GLY A 195 5.93 8.19 19.74
N GLY A 196 4.80 8.22 19.03
CA GLY A 196 4.51 7.34 17.90
C GLY A 196 5.20 7.76 16.60
N MET A 197 5.09 6.92 15.56
CA MET A 197 5.70 7.20 14.25
C MET A 197 5.18 8.52 13.65
N LEU A 198 3.87 8.78 13.72
CA LEU A 198 3.25 9.98 13.14
C LEU A 198 3.73 11.26 13.82
N GLU A 199 3.81 11.28 15.16
CA GLU A 199 4.32 12.42 15.94
C GLU A 199 5.78 12.74 15.62
N ARG A 200 6.55 11.72 15.22
CA ARG A 200 7.95 11.86 14.82
C ARG A 200 8.12 12.37 13.39
N LEU A 201 7.16 12.10 12.50
CA LEU A 201 7.18 12.64 11.13
C LEU A 201 7.10 14.17 11.13
N ASP A 202 6.32 14.76 12.06
CA ASP A 202 6.18 16.22 12.20
C ASP A 202 7.47 16.89 12.69
N ARG A 203 8.42 16.12 13.21
CA ARG A 203 9.73 16.59 13.72
C ARG A 203 10.84 16.47 12.68
N LEU A 204 10.55 15.91 11.51
CA LEU A 204 11.51 15.87 10.42
C LEU A 204 11.85 17.30 10.00
N THR A 205 13.13 17.54 9.74
CA THR A 205 13.64 18.88 9.35
C THR A 205 14.17 18.91 7.92
N GLY A 206 14.61 17.77 7.38
CA GLY A 206 15.09 17.71 6.00
C GLY A 206 15.10 16.31 5.39
N PHE A 207 15.13 16.27 4.07
CA PHE A 207 15.28 15.04 3.27
C PHE A 207 16.53 15.10 2.38
N PRO A 208 17.12 13.95 2.06
CA PRO A 208 18.22 13.89 1.11
C PRO A 208 17.74 14.18 -0.31
N ASP A 209 18.52 14.95 -1.06
CA ASP A 209 18.36 15.07 -2.51
C ASP A 209 19.02 13.87 -3.20
N TRP A 210 18.28 12.76 -3.32
CA TRP A 210 18.75 11.53 -3.97
C TRP A 210 17.67 10.89 -4.87
N PRO A 211 17.96 10.54 -6.13
CA PRO A 211 19.26 10.62 -6.83
C PRO A 211 19.66 12.04 -7.31
N GLY A 212 19.07 13.09 -6.74
CA GLY A 212 19.12 14.44 -7.28
C GLY A 212 17.96 14.66 -8.25
N GLN A 213 17.50 15.89 -8.43
CA GLN A 213 16.53 16.19 -9.48
C GLN A 213 17.09 15.75 -10.84
N ALA A 214 16.39 14.85 -11.54
CA ALA A 214 16.50 14.80 -12.99
C ALA A 214 16.19 16.22 -13.52
N PRO A 215 16.95 16.76 -14.48
CA PRO A 215 16.69 18.08 -15.02
C PRO A 215 15.21 18.20 -15.39
N ARG A 216 14.51 19.20 -14.83
CA ARG A 216 13.16 19.52 -15.25
C ARG A 216 13.25 19.94 -16.72
N ASP A 217 12.87 19.05 -17.62
CA ASP A 217 12.77 19.38 -19.03
C ASP A 217 11.64 20.41 -19.19
N ARG A 218 12.02 21.70 -19.15
CA ARG A 218 11.12 22.83 -19.36
C ARG A 218 10.81 22.91 -20.85
N ARG A 219 10.04 21.96 -21.38
CA ARG A 219 9.41 22.07 -22.70
C ARG A 219 8.14 21.26 -22.73
N ARG A 220 7.07 21.86 -22.22
CA ARG A 220 5.72 21.56 -22.67
C ARG A 220 5.41 22.57 -23.78
N PRO A 221 5.27 22.18 -25.06
CA PRO A 221 4.83 23.10 -26.09
C PRO A 221 3.43 23.60 -25.74
N ALA A 222 3.19 24.90 -25.90
CA ALA A 222 1.85 25.47 -25.78
C ALA A 222 0.88 24.77 -26.74
N PRO A 223 -0.40 24.57 -26.38
CA PRO A 223 -1.38 24.04 -27.31
C PRO A 223 -1.56 25.04 -28.46
N HIS A 224 -1.27 24.59 -29.69
CA HIS A 224 -1.57 25.34 -30.89
C HIS A 224 -3.10 25.48 -31.02
N SER A 225 -3.59 26.70 -30.87
CA SER A 225 -4.90 27.11 -31.37
C SER A 225 -4.86 27.08 -32.90
N GLY A 226 -5.58 26.15 -33.52
CA GLY A 226 -5.68 26.07 -34.98
C GLY A 226 -6.52 24.88 -35.44
N SER A 227 -7.80 25.14 -35.69
CA SER A 227 -8.73 24.23 -36.36
C SER A 227 -8.32 24.02 -37.83
N SER A 228 -8.15 22.77 -38.25
CA SER A 228 -8.63 22.30 -39.56
C SER A 228 -8.65 20.77 -39.64
N TYR A 229 -9.77 20.25 -40.14
CA TYR A 229 -10.06 18.84 -40.42
C TYR A 229 -9.14 18.29 -41.54
N GLY A 230 -8.60 17.09 -41.35
CA GLY A 230 -7.92 16.29 -42.38
C GLY A 230 -7.71 14.84 -41.91
N PRO A 231 -7.76 13.83 -42.81
CA PRO A 231 -8.00 12.44 -42.40
C PRO A 231 -6.78 11.76 -41.76
N ARG A 232 -7.06 10.86 -40.81
CA ARG A 232 -6.10 10.10 -40.00
C ARG A 232 -5.23 9.16 -40.87
N PRO A 233 -3.89 9.16 -40.70
CA PRO A 233 -3.07 8.05 -41.15
C PRO A 233 -2.99 6.94 -40.09
N THR A 234 -3.07 5.70 -40.56
CA THR A 234 -2.85 4.45 -39.83
C THR A 234 -1.40 4.37 -39.34
N VAL A 235 -1.20 4.14 -38.04
CA VAL A 235 0.12 3.89 -37.46
C VAL A 235 0.18 2.47 -36.90
N THR A 236 1.00 1.65 -37.54
CA THR A 236 1.43 0.32 -37.10
C THR A 236 2.41 0.47 -35.93
N ARG A 237 2.15 -0.18 -34.78
CA ARG A 237 3.04 -0.18 -33.60
C ARG A 237 4.16 -1.22 -33.77
N PRO A 238 5.44 -0.86 -33.62
CA PRO A 238 6.49 -1.85 -33.36
C PRO A 238 6.54 -2.23 -31.87
N MET A 239 6.82 -3.51 -31.60
CA MET A 239 7.07 -4.06 -30.26
C MET A 239 8.29 -3.41 -29.61
N ALA A 240 8.14 -2.93 -28.38
CA ALA A 240 9.26 -2.46 -27.57
C ALA A 240 9.85 -3.63 -26.75
N THR A 241 11.15 -3.79 -26.89
CA THR A 241 12.01 -4.77 -26.20
C THR A 241 12.16 -4.41 -24.73
N ALA A 242 11.84 -5.34 -23.82
CA ALA A 242 12.00 -5.15 -22.39
C ALA A 242 13.46 -5.35 -21.96
N HIS A 243 14.11 -4.29 -21.47
CA HIS A 243 15.36 -4.41 -20.72
C HIS A 243 15.08 -5.01 -19.33
N ARG A 244 15.56 -6.24 -19.11
CA ARG A 244 15.65 -6.86 -17.78
C ARG A 244 16.90 -6.35 -17.07
N SER A 245 16.73 -5.74 -15.91
CA SER A 245 17.82 -5.41 -15.00
C SER A 245 17.59 -6.05 -13.63
N CYS A 246 18.47 -7.00 -13.34
CA CYS A 246 18.73 -7.77 -12.14
C CYS A 246 18.38 -7.09 -10.79
N TRP A 247 17.51 -7.73 -9.99
CA TRP A 247 17.53 -7.62 -8.52
C TRP A 247 18.05 -8.94 -7.95
N SER A 248 19.35 -9.00 -7.67
CA SER A 248 19.98 -10.06 -6.89
C SER A 248 19.95 -9.66 -5.41
N THR A 249 19.07 -10.28 -4.62
CA THR A 249 19.06 -10.09 -3.17
C THR A 249 19.93 -11.14 -2.49
N ARG A 250 21.04 -10.67 -1.88
CA ARG A 250 21.77 -11.44 -0.85
C ARG A 250 20.89 -11.56 0.39
N ARG A 251 20.74 -12.77 0.93
CA ARG A 251 20.06 -13.05 2.20
C ARG A 251 20.83 -12.44 3.39
N PRO A 252 20.20 -11.73 4.32
CA PRO A 252 20.82 -11.42 5.60
C PRO A 252 20.65 -12.60 6.60
N ARG A 253 21.69 -12.81 7.42
CA ARG A 253 21.69 -13.74 8.57
C ARG A 253 20.81 -13.20 9.72
N PRO A 254 20.25 -14.05 10.59
CA PRO A 254 19.25 -13.64 11.55
C PRO A 254 19.86 -12.92 12.76
N THR A 255 19.53 -11.64 12.95
CA THR A 255 19.63 -10.95 14.23
C THR A 255 18.35 -11.19 15.03
N ARG A 256 18.51 -11.64 16.29
CA ARG A 256 17.40 -11.89 17.22
C ARG A 256 16.80 -10.56 17.68
N CYS A 257 15.57 -10.27 17.29
CA CYS A 257 14.78 -9.21 17.91
C CYS A 257 14.14 -9.73 19.20
N CYS A 258 14.43 -9.07 20.33
CA CYS A 258 13.65 -9.22 21.55
C CYS A 258 12.46 -8.25 21.47
N ALA A 259 11.24 -8.75 21.63
CA ALA A 259 10.04 -7.92 21.72
C ALA A 259 9.80 -7.48 23.19
N PRO A 260 9.31 -6.25 23.45
CA PRO A 260 8.95 -5.82 24.80
C PRO A 260 7.62 -6.44 25.24
N CYS A 261 7.54 -6.87 26.51
CA CYS A 261 6.29 -7.29 27.18
C CYS A 261 5.64 -6.06 27.84
N PRO A 262 4.29 -5.94 27.85
CA PRO A 262 3.63 -4.68 28.20
C PRO A 262 3.49 -4.38 29.71
N HIS A 263 3.92 -5.25 30.62
CA HIS A 263 3.72 -5.05 32.07
C HIS A 263 4.93 -5.49 32.91
N SER A 264 5.93 -4.64 33.09
CA SER A 264 6.83 -4.56 34.29
C SER A 264 8.00 -3.56 34.08
N PRO A 265 8.43 -2.77 35.08
CA PRO A 265 9.43 -1.72 34.93
C PRO A 265 10.89 -2.16 35.24
N THR A 266 11.28 -3.41 34.95
CA THR A 266 12.70 -3.84 35.08
C THR A 266 13.11 -4.86 34.01
N PRO A 267 14.31 -4.75 33.41
CA PRO A 267 14.75 -5.64 32.34
C PRO A 267 15.16 -7.01 32.86
N CYS A 268 14.49 -8.08 32.42
CA CYS A 268 14.90 -9.46 32.69
C CYS A 268 16.12 -9.82 31.85
N GLY A 269 17.21 -10.21 32.52
CA GLY A 269 18.46 -10.63 31.91
C GLY A 269 18.33 -11.93 31.09
N CYS A 270 18.98 -11.94 29.91
CA CYS A 270 19.10 -13.10 29.04
C CYS A 270 19.87 -14.23 29.73
N ARG A 271 19.20 -15.29 30.20
CA ARG A 271 19.85 -16.58 30.49
C ARG A 271 19.82 -17.47 29.25
N ALA A 272 21.00 -17.93 28.83
CA ALA A 272 21.17 -18.90 27.76
C ALA A 272 20.53 -20.25 28.15
N SER A 273 19.55 -20.71 27.38
CA SER A 273 19.04 -22.08 27.48
C SER A 273 19.84 -22.98 26.54
N THR A 274 20.78 -23.73 27.11
CA THR A 274 21.41 -24.90 26.47
C THR A 274 20.41 -26.05 26.44
N ARG A 275 20.08 -26.54 25.24
CA ARG A 275 19.35 -27.80 25.03
C ARG A 275 20.12 -28.96 25.68
N PRO A 276 19.49 -29.84 26.48
CA PRO A 276 20.09 -31.13 26.82
C PRO A 276 20.01 -32.07 25.60
N GLY A 277 21.14 -32.72 25.30
CA GLY A 277 21.29 -33.66 24.20
C GLY A 277 20.41 -34.90 24.36
N ARG A 278 19.89 -35.36 23.22
CA ARG A 278 19.27 -36.69 23.07
C ARG A 278 20.32 -37.76 23.34
N ARG A 279 20.09 -38.63 24.32
CA ARG A 279 20.72 -39.97 24.38
C ARG A 279 19.97 -40.89 23.42
N ALA A 280 20.69 -41.53 22.51
CA ALA A 280 20.23 -42.72 21.79
C ALA A 280 20.55 -43.97 22.63
N PRO A 281 19.79 -45.07 22.51
CA PRO A 281 20.04 -46.28 23.27
C PRO A 281 21.02 -47.24 22.56
N ARG A 282 21.82 -47.90 23.41
CA ARG A 282 22.77 -49.01 23.20
C ARG A 282 24.14 -48.64 22.63
#